data_AF-A0A3M5JCN7-F1
#
_entry.id   AF-A0A3M5JCN7-F1
#
_cell.length_a   1.000
_cell.length_b   1.000
_cell.length_c   1.000
_cell.angle_alpha   90.00
_cell.angle_beta   90.00
_cell.angle_gamma   90.00
#
_symmetry.space_group_name_H-M   'P 1'
#
loop_
_entity.id
_entity.type
_entity.pdbx_description
1 polymer ?
#
loop_
_entity_poly.entity_id
_entity_poly.type
_entity_poly.pdbx_seq_one_letter_code
_entity_poly.pdbx_strand_id
1 'polypeptide(L)'
;MVSIVALSALYHRADWWEEWASDQAFAWQSREVASAKNKLQRRSETATTDKIVAELAFGFWSSLFNGSFQTVLWKDLRLVFPRCPKHQRKRQTISSALNLIRNLRNRVFHHEQLLWLAPSLLDLHMKGTEVIGWLDPQLVPWLAQYDRLPATWAISQGYGSG
;
A
#
# COMPACT_ATOMS: atom_id res chain seq x y z
N MET A 1 9.47 2.18 2.67
CA MET A 1 10.74 1.80 3.32
C MET A 1 10.85 0.28 3.57
N VAL A 2 9.93 -0.34 4.32
CA VAL A 2 10.03 -1.77 4.69
C VAL A 2 9.97 -2.74 3.50
N SER A 3 9.10 -2.49 2.50
CA SER A 3 9.05 -3.32 1.28
C SER A 3 10.31 -3.20 0.41
N ILE A 4 11.01 -2.06 0.45
CA ILE A 4 12.25 -1.85 -0.31
C ILE A 4 13.37 -2.69 0.29
N VAL A 5 13.48 -2.70 1.62
CA VAL A 5 14.48 -3.51 2.33
C VAL A 5 14.23 -5.00 2.07
N ALA A 6 12.96 -5.44 2.11
CA ALA A 6 12.62 -6.83 1.81
C ALA A 6 13.02 -7.24 0.38
N LEU A 7 12.72 -6.41 -0.62
CA LEU A 7 13.08 -6.69 -2.02
C LEU A 7 14.59 -6.60 -2.26
N SER A 8 15.27 -5.60 -1.68
CA SER A 8 16.72 -5.45 -1.82
C SER A 8 17.47 -6.62 -1.18
N ALA A 9 16.96 -7.15 -0.06
CA ALA A 9 17.50 -8.33 0.57
C ALA A 9 17.24 -9.60 -0.24
N LEU A 10 16.04 -9.74 -0.83
CA LEU A 10 15.66 -10.90 -1.66
C LEU A 10 16.51 -11.02 -2.93
N TYR A 11 16.76 -9.89 -3.61
CA TYR A 11 17.49 -9.86 -4.87
C TYR A 11 18.96 -9.48 -4.74
N HIS A 12 19.44 -9.23 -3.52
CA HIS A 12 20.81 -8.82 -3.21
C HIS A 12 21.32 -7.58 -3.99
N ARG A 13 20.41 -6.65 -4.31
CA ARG A 13 20.72 -5.41 -5.04
C ARG A 13 19.70 -4.30 -4.74
N ALA A 14 20.13 -3.05 -4.87
CA ALA A 14 19.28 -1.89 -4.56
C ALA A 14 18.23 -1.63 -5.65
N ASP A 15 18.56 -1.92 -6.90
CA ASP A 15 17.75 -1.79 -8.12
C ASP A 15 17.12 -3.15 -8.49
N TRP A 16 16.49 -3.80 -7.52
CA TRP A 16 15.91 -5.16 -7.62
C TRP A 16 14.95 -5.36 -8.79
N TRP A 17 14.35 -4.30 -9.33
CA TRP A 17 13.47 -4.38 -10.50
C TRP A 17 14.20 -4.75 -11.80
N GLU A 18 15.52 -4.60 -11.87
CA GLU A 18 16.28 -5.00 -13.07
C GLU A 18 16.26 -6.53 -13.26
N GLU A 19 16.12 -7.32 -12.19
CA GLU A 19 15.89 -8.77 -12.27
C GLU A 19 14.53 -9.11 -12.91
N TRP A 20 13.59 -8.17 -12.89
CA TRP A 20 12.25 -8.34 -13.43
C TRP A 20 12.13 -7.89 -14.88
N ALA A 21 13.14 -7.23 -15.44
CA ALA A 21 13.08 -6.61 -16.75
C ALA A 21 12.76 -7.61 -17.88
N SER A 22 13.26 -8.85 -17.74
CA SER A 22 13.09 -9.93 -18.72
C SER A 22 11.97 -10.91 -18.36
N ASP A 23 11.33 -10.78 -17.19
CA ASP A 23 10.29 -11.68 -16.72
C ASP A 23 8.90 -11.13 -17.05
N GLN A 24 8.19 -11.83 -17.94
CA GLN A 24 6.85 -11.45 -18.37
C GLN A 24 5.83 -11.45 -17.21
N ALA A 25 6.07 -12.21 -16.14
CA ALA A 25 5.23 -12.18 -14.94
C ALA A 25 5.24 -10.81 -14.25
N PHE A 26 6.30 -10.01 -14.47
CA PHE A 26 6.48 -8.68 -13.92
C PHE A 26 6.30 -7.55 -14.94
N ALA A 27 5.77 -7.84 -16.14
CA ALA A 27 5.67 -6.86 -17.22
C ALA A 27 4.89 -5.58 -16.84
N TRP A 28 3.92 -5.66 -15.92
CA TRP A 28 3.25 -4.46 -15.41
C TRP A 28 4.15 -3.68 -14.44
N GLN A 29 4.82 -4.36 -13.50
CA GLN A 29 5.74 -3.73 -12.55
C GLN A 29 6.91 -3.05 -13.26
N SER A 30 7.50 -3.70 -14.27
CA SER A 30 8.59 -3.14 -15.07
C SER A 30 8.16 -1.90 -15.85
N ARG A 31 6.91 -1.86 -16.35
CA ARG A 31 6.34 -0.66 -17.00
C ARG A 31 6.14 0.49 -16.01
N GLU A 32 5.67 0.22 -14.80
CA GLU A 32 5.52 1.25 -13.76
C GLU A 32 6.87 1.86 -13.37
N VAL A 33 7.92 1.03 -13.25
CA VAL A 33 9.30 1.51 -13.01
C VAL A 33 9.80 2.34 -14.18
N ALA A 34 9.58 1.91 -15.43
CA ALA A 34 9.95 2.69 -16.61
C ALA A 34 9.21 4.03 -16.66
N SER A 35 7.92 4.06 -16.30
CA SER A 35 7.13 5.29 -16.17
C SER A 35 7.72 6.24 -15.12
N ALA A 36 8.12 5.71 -13.95
CA ALA A 36 8.81 6.49 -12.91
C ALA A 36 10.14 7.07 -13.41
N LYS A 37 10.97 6.27 -14.10
CA LYS A 37 12.23 6.74 -14.73
C LYS A 37 11.95 7.87 -15.74
N ASN A 38 10.94 7.71 -16.60
CA ASN A 38 10.55 8.72 -17.59
C ASN A 38 10.07 10.03 -16.96
N LYS A 39 9.31 9.98 -15.86
CA LYS A 39 8.88 11.19 -15.15
C LYS A 39 10.07 11.96 -14.57
N LEU A 40 11.03 11.26 -13.96
CA LEU A 40 12.26 11.87 -13.44
C LEU A 40 13.06 12.52 -14.56
N GLN A 41 13.20 11.83 -15.69
CA GLN A 41 13.86 12.37 -16.88
C GLN A 41 13.17 13.64 -17.40
N ARG A 42 11.83 13.68 -17.44
CA ARG A 42 11.05 14.88 -17.84
C ARG A 42 11.24 16.05 -16.88
N ARG A 43 11.57 15.80 -15.62
CA ARG A 43 11.93 16.82 -14.62
C ARG A 43 13.43 17.15 -14.62
N SER A 44 14.20 16.61 -15.57
CA SER A 44 15.67 16.73 -15.63
C SER A 44 16.38 16.28 -14.37
N GLU A 45 15.80 15.29 -13.69
CA GLU A 45 16.38 14.70 -12.48
C GLU A 45 17.10 13.39 -12.81
N THR A 46 18.24 13.15 -12.17
CA THR A 46 18.91 11.84 -12.20
C THR A 46 18.01 10.77 -11.58
N ALA A 47 17.77 9.68 -12.30
CA ALA A 47 16.93 8.56 -11.85
C ALA A 47 17.69 7.62 -10.89
N THR A 48 17.97 8.10 -9.67
CA THR A 48 18.56 7.28 -8.60
C THR A 48 17.54 6.28 -8.06
N THR A 49 18.02 5.22 -7.41
CA THR A 49 17.16 4.18 -6.82
C THR A 49 16.11 4.76 -5.88
N ASP A 50 16.52 5.63 -4.97
CA ASP A 50 15.62 6.25 -3.99
C ASP A 50 14.56 7.13 -4.66
N LYS A 51 14.94 7.84 -5.73
CA LYS A 51 13.99 8.67 -6.49
C LYS A 51 13.00 7.84 -7.28
N ILE A 52 13.45 6.74 -7.90
CA ILE A 52 12.55 5.82 -8.61
C ILE A 52 11.54 5.24 -7.63
N VAL A 53 12.01 4.72 -6.50
CA VAL A 53 11.16 4.17 -5.44
C VAL A 53 10.17 5.21 -4.92
N ALA A 54 10.59 6.45 -4.72
CA ALA A 54 9.72 7.54 -4.25
C ALA A 54 8.63 7.92 -5.26
N GLU A 55 8.87 7.70 -6.56
CA GLU A 55 7.91 7.98 -7.64
C GLU A 55 6.89 6.83 -7.84
N LEU A 56 7.14 5.65 -7.28
CA LEU A 56 6.21 4.51 -7.37
C LEU A 56 4.97 4.72 -6.50
N ALA A 57 3.80 4.66 -7.13
CA ALA A 57 2.51 4.82 -6.47
C ALA A 57 2.19 3.65 -5.53
N PHE A 58 1.27 3.87 -4.59
CA PHE A 58 0.78 2.80 -3.69
C PHE A 58 0.22 1.58 -4.44
N GLY A 59 -0.35 1.79 -5.63
CA GLY A 59 -0.78 0.72 -6.53
C GLY A 59 0.32 -0.29 -6.86
N PHE A 60 1.53 0.21 -7.16
CA PHE A 60 2.70 -0.62 -7.42
C PHE A 60 2.98 -1.56 -6.24
N TRP A 61 3.12 -1.00 -5.04
CA TRP A 61 3.45 -1.76 -3.83
C TRP A 61 2.38 -2.78 -3.45
N SER A 62 1.10 -2.42 -3.56
CA SER A 62 -0.01 -3.33 -3.28
C SER A 62 -0.08 -4.50 -4.28
N SER A 63 0.31 -4.28 -5.55
CA SER A 63 0.27 -5.32 -6.59
C SER A 63 1.20 -6.49 -6.31
N LEU A 64 2.29 -6.25 -5.58
CA LEU A 64 3.29 -7.28 -5.23
C LEU A 64 2.72 -8.36 -4.31
N PHE A 65 1.58 -8.09 -3.66
CA PHE A 65 0.87 -9.04 -2.82
C PHE A 65 -0.20 -9.85 -3.57
N ASN A 66 -0.34 -9.67 -4.89
CA ASN A 66 -1.30 -10.41 -5.69
C ASN A 66 -0.94 -11.90 -5.80
N GLY A 67 -1.93 -12.72 -6.15
CA GLY A 67 -1.77 -14.17 -6.19
C GLY A 67 -0.73 -14.68 -7.19
N SER A 68 -0.50 -13.93 -8.27
CA SER A 68 0.55 -14.22 -9.25
C SER A 68 1.95 -14.27 -8.64
N PHE A 69 2.19 -13.54 -7.55
CA PHE A 69 3.50 -13.46 -6.89
C PHE A 69 3.60 -14.27 -5.61
N GLN A 70 2.62 -15.15 -5.33
CA GLN A 70 2.64 -15.95 -4.11
C GLN A 70 3.87 -16.84 -4.01
N THR A 71 4.31 -17.45 -5.11
CA THR A 71 5.45 -18.37 -5.09
C THR A 71 6.79 -17.64 -5.00
N VAL A 72 6.87 -16.44 -5.57
CA VAL A 72 8.14 -15.70 -5.74
C VAL A 72 8.38 -14.68 -4.61
N LEU A 73 7.37 -13.89 -4.23
CA LEU A 73 7.56 -12.73 -3.34
C LEU A 73 7.01 -12.92 -1.92
N TRP A 74 5.98 -13.76 -1.75
CA TRP A 74 5.21 -13.79 -0.49
C TRP A 74 6.05 -14.18 0.74
N LYS A 75 7.00 -15.09 0.58
CA LYS A 75 7.85 -15.59 1.67
C LYS A 75 8.56 -14.44 2.40
N ASP A 76 9.03 -13.47 1.65
CA ASP A 76 9.79 -12.31 2.12
C ASP A 76 8.87 -11.12 2.39
N LEU A 77 7.89 -10.85 1.52
CA LEU A 77 6.96 -9.73 1.69
C LEU A 77 6.10 -9.84 2.96
N ARG A 78 5.76 -11.05 3.42
CA ARG A 78 5.02 -11.22 4.69
C ARG A 78 5.79 -10.70 5.90
N LEU A 79 7.12 -10.58 5.82
CA LEU A 79 7.97 -10.08 6.90
C LEU A 79 7.83 -8.58 7.10
N VAL A 80 7.30 -7.86 6.10
CA VAL A 80 6.95 -6.44 6.18
C VAL A 80 5.90 -6.17 7.29
N PHE A 81 5.11 -7.18 7.65
CA PHE A 81 4.04 -7.10 8.66
C PHE A 81 4.40 -7.93 9.91
N PRO A 82 5.46 -7.54 10.65
CA PRO A 82 5.98 -8.34 11.76
C PRO A 82 4.98 -8.50 12.90
N ARG A 83 4.02 -7.57 13.03
CA ARG A 83 3.03 -7.52 14.11
C ARG A 83 1.64 -8.01 13.67
N CYS A 84 1.46 -8.41 12.40
CA CYS A 84 0.25 -9.07 11.95
C CYS A 84 0.07 -10.44 12.65
N PRO A 85 -1.08 -10.72 13.29
CA PRO A 85 -1.33 -12.00 13.96
C PRO A 85 -1.10 -13.20 13.04
N LYS A 86 -0.51 -14.28 13.55
CA LYS A 86 -0.12 -15.45 12.74
C LYS A 86 -1.27 -16.01 11.89
N HIS A 87 -2.48 -16.07 12.45
CA HIS A 87 -3.67 -16.58 11.75
C HIS A 87 -4.14 -15.67 10.60
N GLN A 88 -3.82 -14.37 10.65
CA GLN A 88 -4.14 -13.38 9.62
C GLN A 88 -2.99 -13.13 8.64
N ARG A 89 -1.75 -13.50 8.98
CA ARG A 89 -0.56 -13.29 8.14
C ARG A 89 -0.53 -14.27 6.97
N LYS A 90 -1.55 -14.17 6.11
CA LYS A 90 -1.78 -14.92 4.89
C LYS A 90 -1.82 -13.94 3.72
N ARG A 91 -1.33 -14.37 2.56
CA ARG A 91 -1.23 -13.53 1.35
C ARG A 91 -2.58 -12.91 1.00
N GLN A 92 -3.63 -13.71 1.01
CA GLN A 92 -4.97 -13.25 0.68
C GLN A 92 -5.48 -12.19 1.64
N THR A 93 -5.31 -12.38 2.96
CA THR A 93 -5.75 -11.42 3.97
C THR A 93 -5.06 -10.07 3.81
N ILE A 94 -3.74 -10.08 3.65
CA ILE A 94 -2.95 -8.84 3.48
C ILE A 94 -3.27 -8.18 2.14
N SER A 95 -3.32 -8.94 1.05
CA SER A 95 -3.66 -8.43 -0.28
C SER A 95 -5.05 -7.81 -0.31
N SER A 96 -6.05 -8.46 0.29
CA SER A 96 -7.40 -7.91 0.41
C SER A 96 -7.40 -6.60 1.20
N ALA A 97 -6.72 -6.54 2.34
CA ALA A 97 -6.65 -5.34 3.15
C ALA A 97 -5.98 -4.16 2.42
N LEU A 98 -4.84 -4.41 1.76
CA LEU A 98 -4.15 -3.40 0.95
C LEU A 98 -5.00 -2.90 -0.22
N ASN A 99 -5.75 -3.78 -0.87
CA ASN A 99 -6.65 -3.41 -1.96
C ASN A 99 -7.84 -2.58 -1.48
N LEU A 100 -8.41 -2.88 -0.31
CA LEU A 100 -9.45 -2.03 0.30
C LEU A 100 -8.94 -0.61 0.56
N ILE A 101 -7.74 -0.48 1.14
CA ILE A 101 -7.10 0.81 1.40
C ILE A 101 -6.81 1.55 0.08
N ARG A 102 -6.27 0.86 -0.92
CA ARG A 102 -5.96 1.44 -2.24
C ARG A 102 -7.23 1.96 -2.91
N ASN A 103 -8.30 1.19 -2.90
CA ASN A 103 -9.57 1.58 -3.49
C ASN A 103 -10.14 2.80 -2.77
N LEU A 104 -10.19 2.79 -1.43
CA LEU A 104 -10.64 3.95 -0.66
C LEU A 104 -9.84 5.21 -0.99
N ARG A 105 -8.50 5.12 -0.98
CA ARG A 105 -7.61 6.25 -1.32
C ARG A 105 -7.89 6.80 -2.72
N ASN A 106 -8.13 5.92 -3.69
CA ASN A 106 -8.42 6.33 -5.06
C ASN A 106 -9.75 7.07 -5.15
N ARG A 107 -10.80 6.55 -4.49
CA ARG A 107 -12.11 7.23 -4.44
C ARG A 107 -12.02 8.61 -3.80
N VAL A 108 -11.29 8.74 -2.70
CA VAL A 108 -11.02 10.04 -2.06
C VAL A 108 -10.31 10.99 -3.01
N PHE A 109 -9.27 10.52 -3.72
CA PHE A 109 -8.52 11.32 -4.69
C PHE A 109 -9.36 11.77 -5.90
N HIS A 110 -10.31 10.92 -6.33
CA HIS A 110 -11.24 11.24 -7.42
C HIS A 110 -12.48 12.01 -6.94
N HIS A 111 -12.54 12.44 -5.68
CA HIS A 111 -13.69 13.12 -5.08
C HIS A 111 -15.01 12.36 -5.24
N GLU A 112 -14.96 11.02 -5.18
CA GLU A 112 -16.16 10.18 -5.22
C GLU A 112 -16.91 10.16 -3.88
N GLN A 113 -18.20 9.81 -3.92
CA GLN A 113 -19.08 9.76 -2.75
C GLN A 113 -18.69 8.63 -1.77
N LEU A 114 -18.56 8.93 -0.47
CA LEU A 114 -18.10 7.96 0.54
C LEU A 114 -19.20 7.43 1.48
N LEU A 115 -20.42 7.99 1.41
CA LEU A 115 -21.50 7.76 2.39
C LEU A 115 -22.09 6.35 2.36
N TRP A 116 -22.13 5.72 1.18
CA TRP A 116 -22.87 4.47 0.95
C TRP A 116 -21.96 3.28 0.61
N LEU A 117 -20.76 3.29 1.18
CA LEU A 117 -19.76 2.24 0.94
C LEU A 117 -20.13 0.91 1.60
N ALA A 118 -19.79 -0.19 0.94
CA ALA A 118 -19.81 -1.53 1.49
C ALA A 118 -18.46 -2.24 1.21
N PRO A 119 -17.61 -2.51 2.22
CA PRO A 119 -17.74 -2.17 3.64
C PRO A 119 -17.83 -0.66 3.91
N SER A 120 -18.36 -0.26 5.06
CA SER A 120 -18.58 1.17 5.38
C SER A 120 -17.27 1.96 5.44
N LEU A 121 -17.35 3.29 5.38
CA LEU A 121 -16.17 4.14 5.52
C LEU A 121 -15.43 3.88 6.85
N LEU A 122 -16.17 3.69 7.95
CA LEU A 122 -15.58 3.37 9.26
C LEU A 122 -14.92 1.99 9.26
N ASP A 123 -15.51 0.98 8.63
CA ASP A 123 -14.89 -0.35 8.52
C ASP A 123 -13.58 -0.30 7.73
N LEU A 124 -13.57 0.44 6.62
CA LEU A 124 -12.38 0.64 5.79
C LEU A 124 -11.29 1.41 6.55
N HIS A 125 -11.69 2.43 7.32
CA HIS A 125 -10.79 3.19 8.19
C HIS A 125 -10.18 2.32 9.30
N MET A 126 -11.00 1.54 10.01
CA MET A 126 -10.55 0.59 11.03
C MET A 126 -9.58 -0.43 10.42
N LYS A 127 -9.89 -0.95 9.22
CA LYS A 127 -9.00 -1.85 8.49
C LYS A 127 -7.66 -1.19 8.14
N GLY A 128 -7.68 0.07 7.73
CA GLY A 128 -6.47 0.86 7.48
C GLY A 128 -5.59 0.99 8.73
N THR A 129 -6.21 1.36 9.84
CA THR A 129 -5.54 1.50 11.15
C THR A 129 -4.97 0.16 11.63
N GLU A 130 -5.71 -0.94 11.43
CA GLU A 130 -5.24 -2.30 11.74
C GLU A 130 -3.99 -2.67 10.93
N VAL A 131 -3.98 -2.40 9.62
CA VAL A 131 -2.80 -2.65 8.74
C VAL A 131 -1.60 -1.82 9.18
N ILE A 132 -1.79 -0.56 9.60
CA ILE A 132 -0.73 0.26 10.17
C ILE A 132 -0.19 -0.37 11.45
N GLY A 133 -1.06 -0.86 12.33
CA GLY A 133 -0.68 -1.59 13.53
C GLY A 133 0.08 -2.90 13.26
N TRP A 134 -0.15 -3.55 12.11
CA TRP A 134 0.63 -4.72 11.69
C TRP A 134 2.08 -4.37 11.31
N LEU A 135 2.33 -3.15 10.87
CA LEU A 135 3.67 -2.63 10.61
C LEU A 135 4.34 -2.28 11.94
N ASP A 136 3.73 -1.37 12.69
CA ASP A 136 4.18 -0.93 14.01
C ASP A 136 3.01 -0.41 14.86
N PRO A 137 2.67 -1.07 15.98
CA PRO A 137 1.63 -0.66 16.90
C PRO A 137 1.77 0.77 17.44
N GLN A 138 2.99 1.32 17.50
CA GLN A 138 3.21 2.69 17.98
C GLN A 138 2.70 3.76 17.00
N LEU A 139 2.54 3.41 15.71
CA LEU A 139 2.01 4.33 14.71
C LEU A 139 0.51 4.58 14.88
N VAL A 140 -0.23 3.64 15.48
CA VAL A 140 -1.68 3.78 15.69
C VAL A 140 -2.02 4.93 16.64
N PRO A 141 -1.50 4.99 17.88
CA PRO A 141 -1.78 6.11 18.78
C PRO A 141 -1.20 7.44 18.26
N TRP A 142 -0.07 7.40 17.54
CA TRP A 142 0.46 8.59 16.88
C TRP A 142 -0.49 9.12 15.79
N LEU A 143 -1.00 8.24 14.91
CA LEU A 143 -1.96 8.61 13.87
C LEU A 143 -3.25 9.17 14.46
N ALA A 144 -3.73 8.57 15.56
CA ALA A 144 -4.95 9.01 16.25
C ALA A 144 -4.91 10.48 16.72
N GLN A 145 -3.73 11.06 16.92
CA GLN A 145 -3.59 12.48 17.27
C GLN A 145 -3.99 13.43 16.12
N TYR A 146 -3.93 12.95 14.88
CA TYR A 146 -4.21 13.74 13.67
C TYR A 146 -5.46 13.26 12.93
N ASP A 147 -5.99 12.10 13.31
CA ASP A 147 -7.14 11.49 12.69
C ASP A 147 -8.45 12.05 13.26
N ARG A 148 -9.04 12.96 12.50
CA ARG A 148 -10.32 13.61 12.85
C ARG A 148 -11.54 12.82 12.37
N LEU A 149 -11.36 11.77 11.56
CA LEU A 149 -12.48 11.09 10.90
C LEU A 149 -13.52 10.59 11.92
N PRO A 150 -13.16 9.84 12.99
CA PRO A 150 -14.15 9.31 13.92
C PRO A 150 -15.00 10.42 14.57
N ALA A 151 -14.37 11.51 15.00
CA ALA A 151 -15.06 12.64 15.61
C ALA A 151 -15.98 13.38 14.62
N THR A 152 -15.49 13.67 13.42
CA THR A 152 -16.28 14.37 12.38
C THR A 152 -17.44 13.53 11.86
N TRP A 153 -17.27 12.22 11.76
CA TRP A 153 -18.30 11.31 11.28
C TRP A 153 -19.43 11.14 12.30
N ALA A 154 -19.11 11.07 13.60
CA ALA A 154 -20.13 11.02 14.65
C ALA A 154 -21.04 12.26 14.63
N ILE A 155 -20.45 13.45 14.45
CA ILE A 155 -21.18 14.70 14.34
C ILE A 155 -22.12 14.68 13.12
N SER A 156 -21.65 14.23 11.95
CA SER A 156 -22.46 14.23 10.72
C SER A 156 -23.69 13.31 10.78
N GLN A 157 -23.63 12.23 11.55
CA GLN A 157 -24.79 11.35 11.77
C GLN A 157 -25.82 11.99 12.73
N GLY A 158 -25.37 12.80 13.69
CA GLY A 158 -26.25 13.47 14.66
C GLY A 158 -27.15 14.56 14.07
N TYR A 159 -26.82 15.11 12.91
CA TYR A 159 -27.61 16.13 12.22
C TYR A 159 -28.75 15.57 11.35
N GLY A 160 -28.84 14.24 11.15
CA GLY A 160 -29.82 13.60 10.27
C GLY A 160 -31.04 12.98 10.98
N SER A 161 -31.19 13.17 12.29
CA SER A 161 -32.24 12.54 13.11
C SER A 161 -33.29 13.52 13.66
N GLY A 162 -33.41 14.71 13.06
CA GLY A 162 -34.38 15.75 13.42
C GLY A 162 -35.47 15.93 12.37
#